data_AF-A0A836IDV9-F1
#
_entry.id   AF-A0A836IDV9-F1
#
_cell.length_a   1.000
_cell.length_b   1.000
_cell.length_c   1.000
_cell.angle_alpha   90.00
_cell.angle_beta   90.00
_cell.angle_gamma   90.00
#
_symmetry.space_group_name_H-M   'P 1'
#
loop_
_entity.id
_entity.type
_entity.pdbx_description
1 polymer ?
#
loop_
_entity_poly.entity_id
_entity_poly.type
_entity_poly.pdbx_seq_one_letter_code
_entity_poly.pdbx_strand_id
1 'polypeptide(L)'
;MPIERTATDDPPGAKHNAYAEAADPSRYRVADAMLFACAEHGEACVLCITAGKNGRKGRTAAVGATLFWLTCPNLNAIVARLEGHRCIQEVSKAMSQNACLCDWHVQSHDFYTSRAKELLSPAQWSFFEAHFLSKEQPFMRKYGNAAVSHAADMKCLHALVAQTLAGVSNPVGSITVNYILLQHQLISEAVEVGKAELLGDDQKRCHMRAALDSTALFSSFMSAFLGAVRELRCRDWQGVRDIHFNVPLPDGSLWRKAAVQYMWRVDSQLAALLPDLCARALTVLCALEGKPPRRHKKRRIN
;
A
#
# COMPACT_ATOMS: atom_id res chain seq x y z
N MET A 1 -51.67 -48.86 -23.33
CA MET A 1 -50.39 -49.16 -22.66
C MET A 1 -49.57 -47.88 -22.65
N PRO A 2 -49.29 -47.27 -21.48
CA PRO A 2 -48.49 -46.05 -21.41
C PRO A 2 -47.00 -46.41 -21.48
N ILE A 3 -46.26 -45.67 -22.30
CA ILE A 3 -44.81 -45.78 -22.45
C ILE A 3 -44.18 -45.01 -21.28
N GLU A 4 -43.57 -45.73 -20.35
CA GLU A 4 -42.70 -45.15 -19.32
C GLU A 4 -41.50 -44.48 -19.99
N ARG A 5 -41.39 -43.16 -19.82
CA ARG A 5 -40.15 -42.43 -20.07
C ARG A 5 -39.28 -42.56 -18.82
N THR A 6 -38.26 -43.42 -18.91
CA THR A 6 -37.12 -43.42 -17.99
C THR A 6 -36.43 -42.06 -18.05
N ALA A 7 -36.44 -41.34 -16.94
CA ALA A 7 -35.60 -40.18 -16.71
C ALA A 7 -34.14 -40.66 -16.59
N THR A 8 -33.31 -40.28 -17.56
CA THR A 8 -31.86 -40.37 -17.44
C THR A 8 -31.40 -39.18 -16.60
N ASP A 9 -31.21 -39.43 -15.31
CA ASP A 9 -30.43 -38.58 -14.41
C ASP A 9 -28.96 -38.63 -14.82
N ASP A 10 -28.52 -37.62 -15.56
CA ASP A 10 -27.25 -36.92 -15.31
C ASP A 10 -27.17 -35.71 -16.26
N PRO A 11 -26.98 -34.47 -15.74
CA PRO A 11 -26.88 -33.30 -16.60
C PRO A 11 -25.60 -33.38 -17.44
N PRO A 12 -25.67 -33.07 -18.75
CA PRO A 12 -24.54 -33.23 -19.66
C PRO A 12 -23.42 -32.25 -19.31
N GLY A 13 -22.28 -32.80 -18.89
CA GLY A 13 -20.96 -32.21 -18.99
C GLY A 13 -20.81 -30.83 -18.35
N ALA A 14 -20.79 -30.77 -17.02
CA ALA A 14 -20.30 -29.58 -16.32
C ALA A 14 -18.86 -29.33 -16.77
N LYS A 15 -18.67 -28.41 -17.73
CA LYS A 15 -17.35 -27.97 -18.19
C LYS A 15 -16.54 -27.60 -16.96
N HIS A 16 -15.55 -28.41 -16.64
CA HIS A 16 -14.64 -28.19 -15.53
C HIS A 16 -13.97 -26.84 -15.77
N ASN A 17 -14.45 -25.83 -15.06
CA ASN A 17 -14.03 -24.48 -15.28
C ASN A 17 -12.81 -24.28 -14.39
N ALA A 18 -11.60 -24.16 -14.95
CA ALA A 18 -10.39 -23.86 -14.19
C ALA A 18 -10.57 -22.64 -13.26
N TYR A 19 -11.55 -21.77 -13.56
CA TYR A 19 -11.96 -20.63 -12.76
C TYR A 19 -12.70 -21.00 -11.46
N ALA A 20 -13.50 -22.08 -11.45
CA ALA A 20 -14.22 -22.54 -10.26
C ALA A 20 -13.28 -23.23 -9.25
N GLU A 21 -12.22 -23.87 -9.75
CA GLU A 21 -11.14 -24.42 -8.90
C GLU A 21 -10.22 -23.31 -8.36
N ALA A 22 -9.89 -22.32 -9.20
CA ALA A 22 -8.97 -21.25 -8.82
C ALA A 22 -9.60 -20.18 -7.90
N ALA A 23 -10.92 -20.07 -7.87
CA ALA A 23 -11.62 -19.07 -7.09
C ALA A 23 -12.91 -19.61 -6.46
N ASP A 24 -12.94 -19.62 -5.14
CA ASP A 24 -14.12 -19.90 -4.34
C ASP A 24 -14.96 -18.62 -4.19
N PRO A 25 -16.18 -18.55 -4.76
CA PRO A 25 -17.04 -17.37 -4.65
C PRO A 25 -17.46 -17.07 -3.21
N SER A 26 -17.50 -18.08 -2.33
CA SER A 26 -17.80 -17.88 -0.90
C SER A 26 -16.68 -17.14 -0.18
N ARG A 27 -15.46 -17.17 -0.73
CA ARG A 27 -14.28 -16.45 -0.24
C ARG A 27 -14.13 -15.08 -0.88
N TYR A 28 -15.13 -14.56 -1.59
CA TYR A 28 -15.01 -13.26 -2.24
C TYR A 28 -14.69 -12.14 -1.23
N ARG A 29 -13.55 -11.47 -1.40
CA ARG A 29 -13.04 -10.43 -0.48
C ARG A 29 -12.89 -10.91 0.96
N VAL A 30 -12.60 -12.20 1.14
CA VAL A 30 -12.22 -12.79 2.43
C VAL A 30 -10.70 -12.91 2.46
N ALA A 31 -10.08 -12.53 3.58
CA ALA A 31 -8.64 -12.68 3.75
C ALA A 31 -8.28 -14.17 3.73
N ASP A 32 -7.30 -14.55 2.91
CA ASP A 32 -6.79 -15.92 2.84
C ASP A 32 -5.67 -16.16 3.84
N ALA A 33 -4.86 -15.13 4.10
CA ALA A 33 -3.81 -15.14 5.10
C ALA A 33 -3.51 -13.72 5.57
N MET A 34 -3.16 -13.58 6.84
CA MET A 34 -2.57 -12.34 7.37
C MET A 34 -1.10 -12.27 6.94
N LEU A 35 -0.69 -11.12 6.37
CA LEU A 35 0.69 -10.87 5.95
C LEU A 35 1.39 -9.87 6.86
N PHE A 36 0.64 -8.95 7.48
CA PHE A 36 1.15 -7.98 8.45
C PHE A 36 0.07 -7.69 9.50
N ALA A 37 0.44 -7.80 10.77
CA ALA A 37 -0.46 -7.55 11.88
C ALA A 37 -0.45 -6.08 12.33
N CYS A 38 -1.51 -5.64 12.97
CA CYS A 38 -1.46 -4.41 13.78
C CYS A 38 -2.17 -4.62 15.11
N ALA A 39 -1.72 -3.91 16.15
CA ALA A 39 -2.15 -4.11 17.52
C ALA A 39 -3.65 -3.84 17.72
N GLU A 40 -4.21 -2.82 17.06
CA GLU A 40 -5.62 -2.43 17.27
C GLU A 40 -6.61 -3.29 16.46
N HIS A 41 -6.28 -3.64 15.22
CA HIS A 41 -7.25 -4.29 14.29
C HIS A 41 -6.97 -5.76 14.03
N GLY A 42 -5.80 -6.27 14.45
CA GLY A 42 -5.32 -7.62 14.20
C GLY A 42 -4.60 -7.73 12.85
N GLU A 43 -5.22 -7.24 11.78
CA GLU A 43 -4.73 -7.37 10.41
C GLU A 43 -4.55 -5.98 9.77
N ALA A 44 -3.33 -5.68 9.33
CA ALA A 44 -3.02 -4.46 8.59
C ALA A 44 -2.78 -4.72 7.10
N CYS A 45 -2.20 -5.86 6.75
CA CYS A 45 -2.09 -6.33 5.37
C CYS A 45 -2.48 -7.81 5.31
N VAL A 46 -3.24 -8.18 4.28
CA VAL A 46 -3.68 -9.56 4.05
C VAL A 46 -3.43 -9.97 2.60
N LEU A 47 -3.28 -11.29 2.42
CA LEU A 47 -3.46 -11.95 1.14
C LEU A 47 -4.97 -12.07 0.89
N CYS A 48 -5.45 -11.59 -0.25
CA CYS A 48 -6.80 -11.88 -0.73
C CYS A 48 -6.73 -12.20 -2.23
N ILE A 49 -6.78 -13.48 -2.53
CA ILE A 49 -6.68 -14.09 -3.86
C ILE A 49 -7.96 -13.79 -4.64
N THR A 50 -9.12 -13.85 -4.00
CA THR A 50 -10.44 -13.70 -4.65
C THR A 50 -11.04 -12.31 -4.41
N ALA A 51 -10.33 -11.26 -4.83
CA ALA A 51 -10.78 -9.87 -4.68
C ALA A 51 -11.23 -9.20 -6.00
N GLY A 52 -11.11 -9.89 -7.14
CA GLY A 52 -11.48 -9.37 -8.46
C GLY A 52 -12.98 -9.01 -8.59
N LYS A 53 -13.36 -8.04 -9.41
CA LYS A 53 -14.79 -7.78 -9.66
C LYS A 53 -15.42 -9.04 -10.26
N ASN A 54 -16.57 -9.50 -9.72
CA ASN A 54 -17.45 -10.43 -10.44
C ASN A 54 -17.60 -9.87 -11.86
N GLY A 55 -17.12 -10.60 -12.86
CA GLY A 55 -17.11 -10.08 -14.22
C GLY A 55 -18.55 -9.78 -14.64
N ARG A 56 -18.78 -8.62 -15.25
CA ARG A 56 -20.06 -8.33 -15.91
C ARG A 56 -20.41 -9.54 -16.80
N LYS A 57 -21.67 -10.00 -16.77
CA LYS A 57 -22.20 -11.21 -17.45
C LYS A 57 -22.03 -12.55 -16.70
N GLY A 58 -22.16 -12.58 -15.37
CA GLY A 58 -22.25 -13.84 -14.63
C GLY A 58 -20.93 -14.61 -14.50
N ARG A 59 -19.78 -13.94 -14.67
CA ARG A 59 -18.48 -14.55 -14.37
C ARG A 59 -18.26 -14.55 -12.86
N THR A 60 -17.98 -15.72 -12.30
CA THR A 60 -17.69 -15.96 -10.88
C THR A 60 -16.49 -15.13 -10.42
N ALA A 61 -16.31 -15.01 -9.10
CA ALA A 61 -15.06 -14.51 -8.52
C ALA A 61 -13.88 -15.24 -9.18
N ALA A 62 -12.78 -14.52 -9.40
CA ALA A 62 -11.56 -15.06 -10.00
C ALA A 62 -10.36 -14.65 -9.15
N VAL A 63 -9.25 -15.38 -9.29
CA VAL A 63 -7.95 -14.93 -8.80
C VAL A 63 -7.71 -13.51 -9.33
N GLY A 64 -7.61 -12.57 -8.41
CA GLY A 64 -7.45 -11.16 -8.68
C GLY A 64 -6.00 -10.84 -9.02
N ALA A 65 -5.82 -9.83 -9.86
CA ALA A 65 -4.51 -9.32 -10.20
C ALA A 65 -3.85 -8.55 -9.02
N THR A 66 -4.65 -8.18 -8.01
CA THR A 66 -4.21 -7.57 -6.74
C THR A 66 -4.33 -8.62 -5.64
N LEU A 67 -3.19 -9.06 -5.09
CA LEU A 67 -3.14 -10.10 -4.07
C LEU A 67 -2.94 -9.53 -2.68
N PHE A 68 -2.21 -8.42 -2.54
CA PHE A 68 -1.92 -7.82 -1.23
C PHE A 68 -2.85 -6.63 -0.99
N TRP A 69 -3.57 -6.69 0.12
CA TRP A 69 -4.60 -5.72 0.46
C TRP A 69 -4.29 -5.06 1.78
N LEU A 70 -4.26 -3.72 1.78
CA LEU A 70 -4.20 -2.93 3.00
C LEU A 70 -5.58 -2.99 3.66
N THR A 71 -5.65 -3.49 4.90
CA THR A 71 -6.92 -3.70 5.61
C THR A 71 -7.04 -2.90 6.90
N CYS A 72 -5.93 -2.42 7.47
CA CYS A 72 -5.99 -1.56 8.65
C CYS A 72 -6.73 -0.26 8.31
N PRO A 73 -7.82 0.09 9.04
CA PRO A 73 -8.59 1.30 8.79
C PRO A 73 -7.79 2.59 8.91
N ASN A 74 -6.91 2.68 9.93
CA ASN A 74 -6.09 3.88 10.14
C ASN A 74 -5.07 4.03 9.01
N LEU A 75 -4.43 2.93 8.57
CA LEU A 75 -3.49 2.97 7.46
C LEU A 75 -4.18 3.27 6.12
N ASN A 76 -5.32 2.65 5.85
CA ASN A 76 -6.13 2.99 4.68
C ASN A 76 -6.51 4.48 4.67
N ALA A 77 -7.02 5.01 5.79
CA ALA A 77 -7.46 6.39 5.85
C ALA A 77 -6.32 7.38 5.61
N ILE A 78 -5.14 7.18 6.22
CA ILE A 78 -4.01 8.08 5.98
C ILE A 78 -3.47 7.94 4.56
N VAL A 79 -3.39 6.74 4.00
CA VAL A 79 -2.93 6.54 2.62
C VAL A 79 -3.91 7.16 1.61
N ALA A 80 -5.22 6.97 1.80
CA ALA A 80 -6.25 7.62 0.99
C ALA A 80 -6.17 9.14 1.07
N ARG A 81 -5.86 9.67 2.26
CA ARG A 81 -5.62 11.10 2.44
C ARG A 81 -4.43 11.59 1.60
N LEU A 82 -3.30 10.90 1.65
CA LEU A 82 -2.13 11.23 0.84
C LEU A 82 -2.43 11.20 -0.67
N GLU A 83 -3.19 10.21 -1.13
CA GLU A 83 -3.66 10.14 -2.52
C GLU A 83 -4.57 11.32 -2.87
N GLY A 84 -5.52 11.68 -2.00
CA GLY A 84 -6.40 12.83 -2.16
C GLY A 84 -5.66 14.17 -2.21
N HIS A 85 -4.51 14.25 -1.52
CA HIS A 85 -3.58 15.37 -1.56
C HIS A 85 -2.53 15.24 -2.68
N ARG A 86 -2.78 14.46 -3.74
CA ARG A 86 -1.95 14.37 -4.95
C ARG A 86 -0.52 13.83 -4.75
N CYS A 87 -0.29 13.04 -3.70
CA CYS A 87 1.04 12.43 -3.48
C CYS A 87 1.43 11.46 -4.62
N ILE A 88 0.46 10.80 -5.28
CA ILE A 88 0.73 9.94 -6.44
C ILE A 88 1.44 10.73 -7.56
N GLN A 89 0.97 11.94 -7.85
CA GLN A 89 1.55 12.80 -8.88
C GLN A 89 2.98 13.22 -8.51
N GLU A 90 3.24 13.50 -7.24
CA GLU A 90 4.59 13.80 -6.77
C GLU A 90 5.52 12.58 -6.90
N VAL A 91 5.05 11.36 -6.60
CA VAL A 91 5.84 10.13 -6.84
C VAL A 91 6.13 9.94 -8.33
N SER A 92 5.12 10.09 -9.19
CA SER A 92 5.31 9.97 -10.65
C SER A 92 6.30 11.00 -11.19
N LYS A 93 6.24 12.23 -10.68
CA LYS A 93 7.21 13.28 -10.99
C LYS A 93 8.62 12.92 -10.47
N ALA A 94 8.73 12.40 -9.25
CA ALA A 94 10.02 11.98 -8.70
C ALA A 94 10.63 10.84 -9.53
N MET A 95 9.82 9.88 -9.98
CA MET A 95 10.26 8.78 -10.85
C MET A 95 10.72 9.24 -12.23
N SER A 96 10.06 10.24 -12.83
CA SER A 96 10.50 10.79 -14.13
C SER A 96 11.79 11.60 -14.03
N GLN A 97 12.09 12.15 -12.85
CA GLN A 97 13.29 12.94 -12.58
C GLN A 97 14.46 12.11 -12.04
N ASN A 98 14.21 10.92 -11.50
CA ASN A 98 15.21 10.07 -10.85
C ASN A 98 15.10 8.64 -11.38
N ALA A 99 15.95 8.32 -12.36
CA ALA A 99 15.96 7.00 -13.01
C ALA A 99 16.08 5.84 -12.02
N CYS A 100 16.92 5.97 -10.99
CA CYS A 100 17.09 4.92 -9.97
C CYS A 100 15.77 4.56 -9.25
N LEU A 101 14.93 5.54 -8.93
CA LEU A 101 13.64 5.28 -8.28
C LEU A 101 12.68 4.54 -9.23
N CYS A 102 12.68 4.93 -10.51
CA CYS A 102 11.89 4.24 -11.53
C CYS A 102 12.36 2.79 -11.70
N ASP A 103 13.68 2.57 -11.81
CA ASP A 103 14.28 1.25 -11.96
C ASP A 103 13.96 0.35 -10.77
N TRP A 104 14.06 0.85 -9.53
CA TRP A 104 13.69 0.10 -8.33
C TRP A 104 12.19 -0.22 -8.30
N HIS A 105 11.32 0.68 -8.75
CA HIS A 105 9.88 0.42 -8.85
C HIS A 105 9.59 -0.67 -9.88
N VAL A 106 10.22 -0.60 -11.07
CA VAL A 106 10.08 -1.62 -12.11
C VAL A 106 10.58 -2.98 -11.59
N GLN A 107 11.73 -3.02 -10.92
CA GLN A 107 12.28 -4.22 -10.31
C GLN A 107 11.35 -4.80 -9.23
N SER A 108 10.60 -3.94 -8.53
CA SER A 108 9.66 -4.38 -7.48
C SER A 108 8.55 -5.30 -8.00
N HIS A 109 8.25 -5.27 -9.31
CA HIS A 109 7.27 -6.17 -9.93
C HIS A 109 7.74 -7.62 -9.94
N ASP A 110 9.05 -7.86 -10.07
CA ASP A 110 9.61 -9.21 -10.06
C ASP A 110 9.64 -9.79 -8.64
N PHE A 111 9.91 -8.95 -7.63
CA PHE A 111 9.78 -9.33 -6.22
C PHE A 111 8.33 -9.66 -5.86
N TYR A 112 7.37 -8.85 -6.33
CA TYR A 112 5.94 -9.14 -6.18
C TYR A 112 5.56 -10.47 -6.82
N THR A 113 5.99 -10.70 -8.06
CA THR A 113 5.70 -11.91 -8.82
C THR A 113 6.24 -13.16 -8.11
N SER A 114 7.46 -13.08 -7.58
CA SER A 114 8.09 -14.17 -6.81
C SER A 114 7.29 -14.48 -5.56
N ARG A 115 6.89 -13.44 -4.80
CA ARG A 115 6.08 -13.62 -3.59
C ARG A 115 4.68 -14.16 -3.89
N ALA A 116 4.06 -13.73 -4.99
CA ALA A 116 2.78 -14.27 -5.43
C ALA A 116 2.88 -15.78 -5.70
N LYS A 117 3.94 -16.22 -6.39
CA LYS A 117 4.19 -17.65 -6.66
C LYS A 117 4.34 -18.48 -5.40
N GLU A 118 4.99 -17.93 -4.37
CA GLU A 118 5.16 -18.61 -3.07
C GLU A 118 3.83 -18.79 -2.32
N LEU A 119 2.92 -17.84 -2.44
CA LEU A 119 1.67 -17.79 -1.65
C LEU A 119 0.49 -18.47 -2.33
N LEU A 120 0.51 -18.58 -3.66
CA LEU A 120 -0.55 -19.21 -4.43
C LEU A 120 -0.34 -20.72 -4.55
N SER A 121 -1.43 -21.49 -4.47
CA SER A 121 -1.39 -22.91 -4.85
C SER A 121 -1.00 -23.08 -6.32
N PRO A 122 -0.52 -24.27 -6.75
CA PRO A 122 -0.14 -24.50 -8.15
C PRO A 122 -1.23 -24.11 -9.15
N ALA A 123 -2.50 -24.48 -8.89
CA ALA A 123 -3.62 -24.13 -9.75
C ALA A 123 -3.87 -22.62 -9.82
N GLN A 124 -3.82 -21.92 -8.67
CA GLN A 124 -3.97 -20.47 -8.60
C GLN A 124 -2.81 -19.75 -9.30
N TRP A 125 -1.57 -20.24 -9.15
CA TRP A 125 -0.41 -19.68 -9.83
C TRP A 125 -0.50 -19.86 -11.34
N SER A 126 -0.83 -21.06 -11.83
CA SER A 126 -1.01 -21.30 -13.27
C SER A 126 -2.06 -20.37 -13.86
N PHE A 127 -3.17 -20.13 -13.13
CA PHE A 127 -4.16 -19.14 -13.54
C PHE A 127 -3.57 -17.72 -13.56
N PHE A 128 -2.91 -17.30 -12.47
CA PHE A 128 -2.34 -15.96 -12.33
C PHE A 128 -1.32 -15.66 -13.43
N GLU A 129 -0.40 -16.59 -13.69
CA GLU A 129 0.63 -16.49 -14.71
C GLU A 129 0.02 -16.35 -16.11
N ALA A 130 -0.92 -17.23 -16.46
CA ALA A 130 -1.57 -17.21 -17.77
C ALA A 130 -2.37 -15.93 -18.04
N HIS A 131 -2.96 -15.30 -17.01
CA HIS A 131 -3.86 -14.16 -17.19
C HIS A 131 -3.19 -12.79 -16.95
N PHE A 132 -2.13 -12.74 -16.13
CA PHE A 132 -1.51 -11.47 -15.74
C PHE A 132 -0.04 -11.37 -16.12
N LEU A 133 0.66 -12.49 -16.34
CA LEU A 133 2.09 -12.51 -16.66
C LEU A 133 2.40 -13.07 -18.05
N SER A 134 1.37 -13.32 -18.87
CA SER A 134 1.52 -13.98 -20.18
C SER A 134 2.56 -13.28 -21.05
N LYS A 135 3.58 -14.05 -21.45
CA LYS A 135 4.60 -13.61 -22.40
C LYS A 135 4.11 -13.70 -23.85
N GLU A 136 3.15 -14.57 -24.11
CA GLU A 136 2.57 -14.80 -25.44
C GLU A 136 1.67 -13.63 -25.87
N GLN A 137 1.04 -12.96 -24.90
CA GLN A 137 0.20 -11.80 -25.13
C GLN A 137 0.73 -10.59 -24.35
N PRO A 138 1.79 -9.91 -24.82
CA PRO A 138 2.42 -8.80 -24.11
C PRO A 138 1.44 -7.67 -23.74
N PHE A 139 0.41 -7.44 -24.56
CA PHE A 139 -0.63 -6.43 -24.30
C PHE A 139 -1.56 -6.80 -23.13
N MET A 140 -1.63 -8.07 -22.76
CA MET A 140 -2.39 -8.56 -21.59
C MET A 140 -1.57 -8.53 -20.31
N ARG A 141 -0.23 -8.46 -20.41
CA ARG A 141 0.67 -8.44 -19.26
C ARG A 141 0.31 -7.30 -18.31
N LYS A 142 0.33 -7.61 -17.03
CA LYS A 142 0.13 -6.70 -15.92
C LYS A 142 1.36 -6.71 -15.03
N TYR A 143 1.59 -5.59 -14.36
CA TYR A 143 2.75 -5.38 -13.51
C TYR A 143 2.31 -5.11 -12.07
N GLY A 144 3.03 -5.76 -11.14
CA GLY A 144 2.98 -5.50 -9.72
C GLY A 144 1.63 -5.76 -9.03
N ASN A 145 1.60 -5.43 -7.74
CA ASN A 145 0.35 -5.35 -7.01
C ASN A 145 -0.50 -4.20 -7.60
N ALA A 146 -1.81 -4.43 -7.79
CA ALA A 146 -2.74 -3.57 -8.54
C ALA A 146 -2.73 -3.64 -10.07
N ALA A 147 -1.83 -4.42 -10.67
CA ALA A 147 -1.90 -4.85 -12.06
C ALA A 147 -2.01 -3.70 -13.07
N VAL A 148 -0.99 -2.85 -13.09
CA VAL A 148 -0.89 -1.75 -14.05
C VAL A 148 -0.48 -2.27 -15.44
N SER A 149 -0.75 -1.48 -16.49
CA SER A 149 -0.47 -1.87 -17.88
C SER A 149 0.97 -1.58 -18.31
N HIS A 150 1.65 -0.63 -17.67
CA HIS A 150 3.06 -0.32 -17.94
C HIS A 150 3.91 -0.46 -16.67
N ALA A 151 5.14 -0.93 -16.79
CA ALA A 151 6.01 -1.21 -15.64
C ALA A 151 6.33 0.04 -14.80
N ALA A 152 6.39 1.22 -15.42
CA ALA A 152 6.61 2.49 -14.72
C ALA A 152 5.33 3.08 -14.12
N ASP A 153 4.15 2.54 -14.44
CA ASP A 153 2.90 3.07 -13.91
C ASP A 153 2.68 2.68 -12.45
N MET A 154 1.81 3.45 -11.80
CA MET A 154 1.27 3.16 -10.48
C MET A 154 -0.22 3.49 -10.47
N LYS A 155 -1.03 2.65 -9.82
CA LYS A 155 -2.47 2.87 -9.74
C LYS A 155 -2.87 3.63 -8.48
N CYS A 156 -2.37 3.18 -7.33
CA CYS A 156 -2.68 3.72 -6.01
C CYS A 156 -1.53 3.41 -5.04
N LEU A 157 -1.33 4.28 -4.05
CA LEU A 157 -0.38 4.08 -2.94
C LEU A 157 -0.84 2.92 -2.06
N HIS A 158 -2.14 2.67 -1.92
CA HIS A 158 -2.66 1.55 -1.11
C HIS A 158 -2.04 0.20 -1.49
N ALA A 159 -1.96 -0.09 -2.80
CA ALA A 159 -1.42 -1.36 -3.28
C ALA A 159 0.09 -1.47 -3.05
N LEU A 160 0.81 -0.35 -3.19
CA LEU A 160 2.26 -0.31 -3.01
C LEU A 160 2.63 -0.41 -1.53
N VAL A 161 1.89 0.26 -0.65
CA VAL A 161 2.01 0.10 0.82
C VAL A 161 1.67 -1.33 1.23
N ALA A 162 0.59 -1.92 0.69
CA ALA A 162 0.24 -3.30 0.97
C ALA A 162 1.36 -4.28 0.55
N GLN A 163 2.01 -4.03 -0.60
CA GLN A 163 3.16 -4.81 -1.06
C GLN A 163 4.34 -4.70 -0.08
N THR A 164 4.70 -3.49 0.35
CA THR A 164 5.73 -3.29 1.38
C THR A 164 5.41 -4.05 2.67
N LEU A 165 4.18 -3.94 3.17
CA LEU A 165 3.77 -4.63 4.39
C LEU A 165 3.70 -6.16 4.22
N ALA A 166 3.50 -6.65 3.00
CA ALA A 166 3.54 -8.09 2.70
C ALA A 166 4.97 -8.68 2.71
N GLY A 167 5.98 -7.89 3.12
CA GLY A 167 7.38 -8.29 3.15
C GLY A 167 8.04 -8.27 1.77
N VAL A 168 7.45 -7.57 0.81
CA VAL A 168 7.97 -7.44 -0.55
C VAL A 168 8.47 -6.02 -0.76
N SER A 169 9.74 -5.87 -1.09
CA SER A 169 10.33 -4.56 -1.38
C SER A 169 9.52 -3.81 -2.43
N ASN A 170 9.10 -2.59 -2.09
CA ASN A 170 8.49 -1.65 -3.01
C ASN A 170 8.90 -0.23 -2.62
N PRO A 171 9.74 0.45 -3.41
CA PRO A 171 10.32 1.73 -2.99
C PRO A 171 9.26 2.79 -2.71
N VAL A 172 8.19 2.83 -3.50
CA VAL A 172 7.09 3.79 -3.34
C VAL A 172 6.27 3.48 -2.08
N GLY A 173 5.97 2.21 -1.83
CA GLY A 173 5.30 1.77 -0.60
C GLY A 173 6.11 2.14 0.65
N SER A 174 7.42 1.90 0.63
CA SER A 174 8.32 2.22 1.74
C SER A 174 8.50 3.72 1.94
N ILE A 175 8.58 4.52 0.88
CA ILE A 175 8.57 5.99 0.94
C ILE A 175 7.29 6.47 1.62
N THR A 176 6.14 5.93 1.22
CA THR A 176 4.84 6.31 1.79
C THR A 176 4.76 5.97 3.28
N VAL A 177 5.20 4.78 3.68
CA VAL A 177 5.24 4.37 5.10
C VAL A 177 6.18 5.27 5.90
N ASN A 178 7.40 5.50 5.42
CA ASN A 178 8.37 6.36 6.10
C ASN A 178 7.87 7.81 6.19
N TYR A 179 7.12 8.30 5.20
CA TYR A 179 6.50 9.61 5.29
C TYR A 179 5.44 9.70 6.40
N ILE A 180 4.64 8.65 6.61
CA ILE A 180 3.71 8.58 7.76
C ILE A 180 4.49 8.61 9.08
N LEU A 181 5.63 7.91 9.15
CA LEU A 181 6.49 7.91 10.34
C LEU A 181 7.12 9.29 10.61
N LEU A 182 7.52 10.02 9.55
CA LEU A 182 7.97 11.40 9.65
C LEU A 182 6.87 12.31 10.20
N GLN A 183 5.65 12.23 9.66
CA GLN A 183 4.52 13.03 10.15
C GLN A 183 4.25 12.76 11.63
N HIS A 184 4.30 11.48 12.05
CA HIS A 184 4.19 11.11 13.45
C HIS A 184 5.29 11.73 14.32
N GLN A 185 6.55 11.69 13.87
CA GLN A 185 7.67 12.33 14.58
C GLN A 185 7.41 13.84 14.74
N LEU A 186 7.03 14.52 13.66
CA LEU A 186 6.73 15.95 13.68
C LEU A 186 5.60 16.29 14.65
N ILE A 187 4.52 15.51 14.69
CA ILE A 187 3.43 15.70 15.65
C ILE A 187 3.92 15.48 17.08
N SER A 188 4.72 14.44 17.31
CA SER A 188 5.25 14.14 18.65
C SER A 188 6.10 15.30 19.17
N GLU A 189 6.98 15.85 18.33
CA GLU A 189 7.79 17.03 18.67
C GLU A 189 6.92 18.27 18.93
N ALA A 190 5.88 18.50 18.11
CA ALA A 190 4.96 19.62 18.29
C ALA A 190 4.18 19.54 19.60
N VAL A 191 3.75 18.34 20.02
CA VAL A 191 3.06 18.12 21.30
C VAL A 191 3.97 18.44 22.48
N GLU A 192 5.25 18.02 22.42
CA GLU A 192 6.21 18.32 23.48
C GLU A 192 6.51 19.83 23.57
N VAL A 193 6.61 20.54 22.45
CA VAL A 193 6.74 22.01 22.43
C VAL A 193 5.46 22.68 22.94
N GLY A 194 4.28 22.16 22.56
CA GLY A 194 2.97 22.71 22.93
C GLY A 194 2.64 22.62 24.41
N LYS A 195 3.09 21.58 25.11
CA LYS A 195 2.98 21.49 26.58
C LYS A 195 3.65 22.68 27.29
N ALA A 196 4.64 23.33 26.67
CA ALA A 196 5.31 24.50 27.21
C ALA A 196 4.58 25.83 26.93
N GLU A 197 3.61 25.86 26.01
CA GLU A 197 2.95 27.09 25.56
C GLU A 197 1.41 26.94 25.56
N LEU A 198 0.79 27.08 26.74
CA LEU A 198 -0.67 27.12 26.93
C LEU A 198 -1.26 28.43 26.39
N LEU A 199 -1.67 28.48 25.11
CA LEU A 199 -2.77 29.27 24.52
C LEU A 199 -2.64 29.30 22.97
N GLY A 200 -3.75 29.05 22.24
CA GLY A 200 -3.84 29.17 20.77
C GLY A 200 -4.01 27.87 19.96
N ASP A 201 -4.77 26.89 20.48
CA ASP A 201 -4.83 25.51 19.96
C ASP A 201 -5.33 25.40 18.51
N ASP A 202 -6.37 26.15 18.12
CA ASP A 202 -6.98 26.02 16.79
C ASP A 202 -6.11 26.53 15.63
N GLN A 203 -5.44 27.67 15.80
CA GLN A 203 -4.56 28.22 14.76
C GLN A 203 -3.32 27.34 14.57
N LYS A 204 -2.71 26.89 15.67
CA LYS A 204 -1.57 25.95 15.64
C LYS A 204 -1.95 24.66 14.91
N ARG A 205 -3.13 24.11 15.19
CA ARG A 205 -3.66 22.93 14.49
C ARG A 205 -3.89 23.18 13.00
N CYS A 206 -4.47 24.33 12.62
CA CYS A 206 -4.64 24.68 11.21
C CYS A 206 -3.31 24.77 10.46
N HIS A 207 -2.28 25.38 11.06
CA HIS A 207 -0.94 25.48 10.46
C HIS A 207 -0.27 24.10 10.34
N MET A 208 -0.35 23.28 11.40
CA MET A 208 0.16 21.91 11.38
C MET A 208 -0.52 21.08 10.29
N ARG A 209 -1.85 21.14 10.22
CA ARG A 209 -2.62 20.45 9.19
C ARG A 209 -2.21 20.90 7.79
N ALA A 210 -2.13 22.21 7.55
CA ALA A 210 -1.71 22.74 6.25
C ALA A 210 -0.31 22.26 5.85
N ALA A 211 0.62 22.18 6.79
CA ALA A 211 1.97 21.69 6.54
C ALA A 211 2.01 20.18 6.25
N LEU A 212 1.31 19.37 7.04
CA LEU A 212 1.31 17.91 6.90
C LEU A 212 0.49 17.41 5.71
N ASP A 213 -0.56 18.14 5.30
CA ASP A 213 -1.35 17.87 4.08
C ASP A 213 -0.68 18.41 2.80
N SER A 214 0.42 19.16 2.94
CA SER A 214 1.09 19.80 1.81
C SER A 214 1.87 18.79 0.99
N THR A 215 1.64 18.80 -0.33
CA THR A 215 2.51 18.11 -1.29
C THR A 215 3.95 18.59 -1.21
N ALA A 216 4.19 19.84 -0.81
CA ALA A 216 5.54 20.38 -0.69
C ALA A 216 6.36 19.64 0.37
N LEU A 217 5.77 19.31 1.53
CA LEU A 217 6.46 18.54 2.57
C LEU A 217 6.76 17.11 2.08
N PHE A 218 5.81 16.46 1.39
CA PHE A 218 6.03 15.14 0.80
C PHE A 218 7.14 15.17 -0.27
N SER A 219 7.13 16.17 -1.14
CA SER A 219 8.15 16.38 -2.19
C SER A 219 9.54 16.66 -1.60
N SER A 220 9.62 17.48 -0.54
CA SER A 220 10.86 17.73 0.20
C SER A 220 11.38 16.47 0.87
N PHE A 221 10.51 15.66 1.48
CA PHE A 221 10.88 14.38 2.07
C PHE A 221 11.49 13.42 1.05
N MET A 222 10.82 13.23 -0.10
CA MET A 222 11.34 12.37 -1.17
C MET A 222 12.64 12.90 -1.75
N SER A 223 12.75 14.21 -1.97
CA SER A 223 13.96 14.83 -2.52
C SER A 223 15.15 14.67 -1.58
N ALA A 224 14.94 14.85 -0.27
CA ALA A 224 15.98 14.65 0.73
C ALA A 224 16.42 13.17 0.81
N PHE A 225 15.47 12.23 0.80
CA PHE A 225 15.76 10.81 0.75
C PHE A 225 16.58 10.43 -0.50
N LEU A 226 16.10 10.82 -1.69
CA LEU A 226 16.79 10.53 -2.96
C LEU A 226 18.16 11.23 -3.05
N GLY A 227 18.33 12.39 -2.41
CA GLY A 227 19.63 13.03 -2.24
C GLY A 227 20.59 12.15 -1.43
N ALA A 228 20.18 11.72 -0.25
CA ALA A 228 20.99 10.90 0.65
C ALA A 228 21.35 9.53 0.03
N VAL A 229 20.41 8.89 -0.66
CA VAL A 229 20.67 7.61 -1.33
C VAL A 229 21.69 7.75 -2.47
N ARG A 230 21.65 8.89 -3.20
CA ARG A 230 22.65 9.19 -4.24
C ARG A 230 24.04 9.41 -3.65
N GLU A 231 24.14 10.12 -2.54
CA GLU A 231 25.40 10.34 -1.83
C GLU A 231 26.04 9.03 -1.35
N LEU A 232 25.21 8.10 -0.87
CA LEU A 232 25.64 6.77 -0.43
C LEU A 232 25.94 5.80 -1.59
N ARG A 233 25.68 6.20 -2.84
CA ARG A 233 25.88 5.38 -4.05
C ARG A 233 25.18 4.02 -3.98
N CYS A 234 24.00 3.95 -3.34
CA CYS A 234 23.22 2.73 -3.31
C CYS A 234 22.81 2.36 -4.75
N ARG A 235 23.22 1.18 -5.20
CA ARG A 235 22.90 0.69 -6.56
C ARG A 235 21.54 0.02 -6.62
N ASP A 236 21.11 -0.57 -5.51
CA ASP A 236 19.85 -1.27 -5.38
C ASP A 236 19.07 -0.78 -4.15
N TRP A 237 17.79 -1.11 -4.14
CA TRP A 237 16.89 -0.82 -3.04
C TRP A 237 17.28 -1.54 -1.74
N GLN A 238 17.88 -2.73 -1.84
CA GLN A 238 18.25 -3.55 -0.68
C GLN A 238 19.39 -2.92 0.14
N GLY A 239 20.25 -2.12 -0.50
CA GLY A 239 21.31 -1.36 0.14
C GLY A 239 20.83 -0.12 0.91
N VAL A 240 19.55 0.22 0.84
CA VAL A 240 18.97 1.38 1.54
C VAL A 240 18.69 1.01 3.00
N ARG A 241 19.70 1.22 3.86
CA ARG A 241 19.62 0.98 5.31
C ARG A 241 20.40 2.06 6.08
N ASP A 242 19.94 2.34 7.29
CA ASP A 242 20.62 3.24 8.24
C ASP A 242 20.94 4.63 7.66
N ILE A 243 20.07 5.14 6.79
CA ILE A 243 20.24 6.44 6.13
C ILE A 243 19.63 7.53 7.02
N HIS A 244 20.46 8.51 7.37
CA HIS A 244 20.01 9.75 8.00
C HIS A 244 20.00 10.88 6.98
N PHE A 245 18.95 11.70 7.00
CA PHE A 245 18.88 12.87 6.14
C PHE A 245 18.03 13.97 6.78
N ASN A 246 18.25 15.21 6.34
CA ASN A 246 17.50 16.36 6.80
C ASN A 246 16.37 16.66 5.81
N VAL A 247 15.13 16.70 6.32
CA VAL A 247 13.94 17.03 5.54
C VAL A 247 13.64 18.52 5.74
N PRO A 248 13.73 19.35 4.69
CA PRO A 248 13.34 20.75 4.76
C PRO A 248 11.85 20.86 5.14
N LEU A 249 11.55 21.72 6.10
CA LEU A 249 10.18 22.03 6.50
C LEU A 249 9.67 23.27 5.77
N PRO A 250 8.36 23.36 5.49
CA PRO A 250 7.77 24.58 4.92
C PRO A 250 8.06 25.82 5.78
N ASP A 251 8.26 26.97 5.14
CA ASP A 251 8.45 28.25 5.83
C ASP A 251 7.26 28.58 6.72
N GLY A 252 7.54 29.22 7.87
CA GLY A 252 6.50 29.57 8.85
C GLY A 252 5.86 28.35 9.53
N SER A 253 6.47 27.17 9.43
CA SER A 253 5.96 25.97 10.11
C SER A 253 6.07 26.07 11.63
N LEU A 254 5.19 25.35 12.33
CA LEU A 254 5.09 25.44 13.79
C LEU A 254 6.35 24.96 14.54
N TRP A 255 7.22 24.21 13.87
CA TRP A 255 8.38 23.58 14.50
C TRP A 255 9.57 24.54 14.73
N ARG A 256 9.46 25.80 14.29
CA ARG A 256 10.49 26.86 14.45
C ARG A 256 11.90 26.42 14.01
N LYS A 257 11.97 25.53 13.02
CA LYS A 257 13.21 24.96 12.48
C LYS A 257 13.10 24.84 10.96
N ALA A 258 14.23 25.01 10.28
CA ALA A 258 14.30 24.92 8.82
C ALA A 258 14.23 23.47 8.30
N ALA A 259 14.66 22.49 9.10
CA ALA A 259 14.65 21.09 8.73
C ALA A 259 14.46 20.17 9.94
N VAL A 260 14.06 18.92 9.69
CA VAL A 260 14.03 17.83 10.67
C VAL A 260 14.95 16.70 10.23
N GLN A 261 15.77 16.19 11.14
CA GLN A 261 16.54 14.98 10.87
C GLN A 261 15.60 13.77 10.94
N TYR A 262 15.67 12.92 9.92
CA TYR A 262 14.90 11.69 9.83
C TYR A 262 15.85 10.51 9.57
N MET A 263 15.56 9.37 10.21
CA MET A 263 16.26 8.12 10.00
C MET A 263 15.35 7.15 9.25
N TRP A 264 15.80 6.71 8.07
CA TRP A 264 15.07 5.75 7.26
C TRP A 264 14.81 4.44 8.02
N ARG A 265 13.55 3.98 8.02
CA ARG A 265 13.15 2.70 8.58
C ARG A 265 13.03 1.69 7.46
N VAL A 266 13.83 0.62 7.56
CA VAL A 266 13.77 -0.50 6.61
C VAL A 266 12.51 -1.32 6.85
N ASP A 267 11.97 -1.91 5.78
CA ASP A 267 10.67 -2.58 5.79
C ASP A 267 10.58 -3.70 6.84
N SER A 268 11.68 -4.43 7.05
CA SER A 268 11.77 -5.53 8.03
C SER A 268 11.62 -5.06 9.49
N GLN A 269 11.84 -3.78 9.78
CA GLN A 269 11.69 -3.22 11.13
C GLN A 269 10.26 -2.77 11.44
N LEU A 270 9.38 -2.66 10.42
CA LEU A 270 8.06 -2.06 10.60
C LEU A 270 7.17 -2.82 11.59
N ALA A 271 7.29 -4.16 11.63
CA ALA A 271 6.53 -5.00 12.55
C ALA A 271 6.97 -4.85 14.02
N ALA A 272 8.19 -4.37 14.27
CA ALA A 272 8.75 -4.19 15.61
C ALA A 272 8.60 -2.76 16.16
N LEU A 273 7.92 -1.87 15.44
CA LEU A 273 7.72 -0.49 15.88
C LEU A 273 6.88 -0.43 17.16
N LEU A 274 7.31 0.41 18.11
CA LEU A 274 6.57 0.75 19.33
C LEU A 274 6.48 2.29 19.45
N PRO A 275 5.28 2.90 19.44
CA PRO A 275 3.99 2.29 19.04
C PRO A 275 4.04 1.74 17.61
N ASP A 276 3.12 0.83 17.26
CA ASP A 276 3.07 0.19 15.94
C ASP A 276 2.63 1.17 14.84
N LEU A 277 2.71 0.73 13.58
CA LEU A 277 2.38 1.57 12.44
C LEU A 277 0.90 2.03 12.43
N CYS A 278 -0.02 1.20 12.94
CA CYS A 278 -1.43 1.53 13.05
C CYS A 278 -1.69 2.67 14.05
N ALA A 279 -1.10 2.60 15.24
CA ALA A 279 -1.22 3.63 16.25
C ALA A 279 -0.56 4.93 15.79
N ARG A 280 0.58 4.87 15.09
CA ARG A 280 1.22 6.05 14.52
C ARG A 280 0.34 6.72 13.46
N ALA A 281 -0.27 5.95 12.57
CA ALA A 281 -1.23 6.48 11.60
C ALA A 281 -2.45 7.12 12.28
N LEU A 282 -2.95 6.52 13.37
CA LEU A 282 -4.04 7.09 14.16
C LEU A 282 -3.65 8.45 14.76
N THR A 283 -2.47 8.57 15.37
CA THR A 283 -1.96 9.84 15.89
C THR A 283 -1.92 10.91 14.81
N VAL A 284 -1.44 10.58 13.61
CA VAL A 284 -1.42 11.49 12.46
C VAL A 284 -2.83 11.92 12.07
N LEU A 285 -3.76 10.98 11.93
CA LEU A 285 -5.15 11.29 11.58
C LEU A 285 -5.84 12.17 12.64
N CYS A 286 -5.64 11.88 13.92
CA CYS A 286 -6.18 12.67 15.02
C CYS A 286 -5.66 14.12 14.98
N ALA A 287 -4.37 14.31 14.71
CA ALA A 287 -3.77 15.64 14.58
C ALA A 287 -4.33 16.43 13.39
N LEU A 288 -4.58 15.75 12.26
CA LEU A 288 -5.11 16.36 11.04
C LEU A 288 -6.62 16.66 11.13
N GLU A 289 -7.41 15.79 11.75
CA GLU A 289 -8.86 15.91 11.82
C GLU A 289 -9.36 16.59 13.10
N GLY A 290 -8.50 16.71 14.11
CA GLY A 290 -8.86 17.21 15.43
C GLY A 290 -9.71 16.26 16.26
N LYS A 291 -9.97 15.05 15.75
CA LYS A 291 -10.75 13.99 16.40
C LYS A 291 -10.36 12.63 15.80
N PRO A 292 -10.59 11.52 16.52
CA PRO A 292 -10.38 10.19 15.96
C PRO A 292 -11.27 9.95 14.73
N PRO A 293 -10.76 9.23 13.71
CA PRO A 293 -11.55 8.84 12.56
C PRO A 293 -12.75 8.01 13.01
N ARG A 294 -13.90 8.20 12.34
CA ARG A 294 -15.10 7.43 12.63
C ARG A 294 -14.81 5.95 12.39
N ARG A 295 -15.00 5.11 13.42
CA ARG A 295 -14.90 3.65 13.29
C ARG A 295 -15.93 3.17 12.28
N HIS A 296 -15.49 2.89 11.06
CA HIS A 296 -16.34 2.25 10.06
C HIS A 296 -16.62 0.82 10.52
N LYS A 297 -17.90 0.50 10.78
CA LYS A 297 -18.34 -0.85 11.18
C LYS A 297 -18.06 -1.94 10.13
N LYS A 298 -17.72 -1.55 8.89
CA LYS A 298 -17.47 -2.50 7.80
C LYS A 298 -15.97 -2.65 7.58
N ARG A 299 -15.41 -3.76 8.08
CA ARG A 299 -14.12 -4.32 7.62
C ARG A 299 -14.32 -4.90 6.23
N ARG A 300 -14.43 -4.07 5.19
CA ARG A 300 -14.44 -4.56 3.81
C ARG A 300 -13.06 -4.38 3.23
N ILE A 301 -12.51 -5.47 2.70
CA ILE A 301 -11.42 -5.40 1.73
C ILE A 301 -11.97 -4.60 0.54
N ASN A 302 -11.34 -3.45 0.24
CA ASN A 302 -11.85 -2.45 -0.70
C ASN A 302 -12.04 -2.98 -2.12
#